data_AF-A0A3D0QLD8-F1
#
_entry.id   AF-A0A3D0QLD8-F1
#
_cell.length_a   1.000
_cell.length_b   1.000
_cell.length_c   1.000
_cell.angle_alpha   90.00
_cell.angle_beta   90.00
_cell.angle_gamma   90.00
#
_symmetry.space_group_name_H-M   'P 1'
#
loop_
_entity.id
_entity.type
_entity.pdbx_description
1 polymer ?
#
loop_
_entity_poly.entity_id
_entity_poly.type
_entity_poly.pdbx_seq_one_letter_code
_entity_poly.pdbx_strand_id
1 'polypeptide(L)'
;QEQQMTTLGGNIHAVEVDGTFDDCQRLVKRALTDRDVVRACNLTTANSINLGRLIPQITYYIWAVLLLLERVERSSISAPIFVVPSGNFGNLTAAVYAKHMGAAIASFISASNANDVVPEYFRTGVFRPRPSLQTYSNAMDVGDPSNFARLESLYRGDPLRMKGDIAAVSVSDPETIDEMRRTFDRTGYVLDPHTAVGVAAARNAARASTPGPMIVAATAHPGKFPDVVGRALGTTAPLPEQLQEAMRRSKQSTRLPAVYEEVRKLFLS
;
A
#
# COMPACT_ATOMS: atom_id res chain seq x y z
N GLN A 1 12.45 0.19 9.09
CA GLN A 1 11.09 -0.34 9.33
C GLN A 1 11.12 -1.40 10.42
N GLU A 2 11.94 -2.44 10.27
CA GLU A 2 12.21 -3.48 11.28
C GLU A 2 12.32 -2.94 12.72
N GLN A 3 13.20 -1.97 12.94
CA GLN A 3 13.45 -1.40 14.27
C GLN A 3 12.19 -0.83 14.93
N GLN A 4 11.27 -0.22 14.18
CA GLN A 4 10.00 0.28 14.75
C GLN A 4 9.10 -0.84 15.30
N MET A 5 9.25 -2.06 14.79
CA MET A 5 8.47 -3.23 15.22
C MET A 5 9.17 -4.00 16.33
N THR A 6 10.51 -4.04 16.30
CA THR A 6 11.32 -4.88 17.19
C THR A 6 11.82 -4.14 18.44
N THR A 7 11.57 -2.85 18.63
CA THR A 7 12.09 -2.09 19.78
C THR A 7 11.02 -1.56 20.74
N LEU A 8 9.78 -2.02 20.61
CA LEU A 8 8.66 -1.52 21.41
C LEU A 8 8.60 -2.17 22.80
N GLY A 9 8.88 -3.49 22.89
CA GLY A 9 8.81 -4.25 24.14
C GLY A 9 7.39 -4.31 24.73
N GLY A 10 7.29 -4.67 26.01
CA GLY A 10 6.02 -4.75 26.73
C GLY A 10 5.09 -5.84 26.19
N ASN A 11 3.93 -5.45 25.67
CA ASN A 11 2.94 -6.37 25.11
C ASN A 11 3.19 -6.69 23.62
N ILE A 12 4.34 -6.29 23.06
CA ILE A 12 4.70 -6.54 21.66
C ILE A 12 5.73 -7.66 21.59
N HIS A 13 5.41 -8.71 20.83
CA HIS A 13 6.33 -9.79 20.50
C HIS A 13 6.59 -9.82 18.99
N ALA A 14 7.78 -9.41 18.57
CA ALA A 14 8.17 -9.43 17.16
C ALA A 14 8.75 -10.80 16.77
N VAL A 15 8.28 -11.34 15.65
CA VAL A 15 8.72 -12.64 15.12
C VAL A 15 9.38 -12.44 13.77
N GLU A 16 10.60 -12.95 13.61
CA GLU A 16 11.32 -13.00 12.35
C GLU A 16 11.15 -14.37 11.73
N VAL A 17 10.27 -14.46 10.75
CA VAL A 17 10.06 -15.71 10.01
C VAL A 17 11.14 -15.83 8.94
N ASP A 18 11.84 -16.96 8.93
CA ASP A 18 12.78 -17.33 7.86
C ASP A 18 12.00 -17.74 6.61
N GLY A 19 11.52 -16.75 5.85
CA GLY A 19 10.65 -16.92 4.69
C GLY A 19 10.26 -15.59 4.04
N THR A 20 9.27 -15.66 3.15
CA THR A 20 8.77 -14.48 2.41
C THR A 20 7.62 -13.77 3.14
N PHE A 21 7.21 -12.60 2.65
CA PHE A 21 5.99 -11.93 3.13
C PHE A 21 4.75 -12.82 2.96
N ASP A 22 4.66 -13.54 1.84
CA ASP A 22 3.55 -14.44 1.55
C ASP A 22 3.52 -15.63 2.52
N ASP A 23 4.69 -16.14 2.94
CA ASP A 23 4.79 -17.13 4.02
C ASP A 23 4.23 -16.60 5.34
N CYS A 24 4.63 -15.38 5.74
CA CYS A 24 4.08 -14.72 6.93
C CYS A 24 2.54 -14.60 6.86
N GLN A 25 2.00 -14.19 5.70
CA GLN A 25 0.55 -14.11 5.51
C GLN A 25 -0.13 -15.47 5.61
N ARG A 26 0.44 -16.50 4.99
CA ARG A 26 -0.07 -17.87 5.04
C ARG A 26 -0.10 -18.42 6.46
N LEU A 27 0.95 -18.20 7.25
CA LEU A 27 1.04 -18.62 8.65
C LEU A 27 -0.04 -17.96 9.51
N VAL A 28 -0.21 -16.64 9.39
CA VAL A 28 -1.23 -15.89 10.13
C VAL A 28 -2.65 -16.27 9.70
N LYS A 29 -2.90 -16.45 8.39
CA LYS A 29 -4.21 -16.92 7.89
C LYS A 29 -4.56 -18.29 8.46
N ARG A 30 -3.59 -19.22 8.55
CA ARG A 30 -3.81 -20.54 9.16
C ARG A 30 -4.11 -20.42 10.65
N ALA A 31 -3.39 -19.57 11.39
CA ALA A 31 -3.63 -19.32 12.81
C ALA A 31 -5.06 -18.81 13.09
N LEU A 32 -5.60 -17.94 12.22
CA LEU A 32 -6.97 -17.42 12.34
C LEU A 32 -8.06 -18.49 12.12
N THR A 33 -7.71 -19.64 11.53
CA THR A 33 -8.65 -20.77 11.30
C THR A 33 -8.44 -21.92 12.28
N ASP A 34 -7.40 -21.86 13.12
CA ASP A 34 -7.11 -22.88 14.14
C ASP A 34 -7.93 -22.59 15.40
N ARG A 35 -8.88 -23.49 15.70
CA ARG A 35 -9.83 -23.32 16.79
C ARG A 35 -9.16 -23.28 18.16
N ASP A 36 -8.07 -24.01 18.36
CA ASP A 36 -7.39 -24.07 19.65
C ASP A 36 -6.68 -22.74 19.91
N VAL A 37 -5.97 -22.22 18.90
CA VAL A 37 -5.29 -20.92 18.96
C VAL A 37 -6.29 -19.78 19.14
N VAL A 38 -7.35 -19.74 18.34
CA VAL A 38 -8.36 -18.68 18.43
C VAL A 38 -9.01 -18.66 19.81
N ARG A 39 -9.31 -19.83 20.39
CA ARG A 39 -9.93 -19.93 21.72
C ARG A 39 -8.98 -19.55 22.85
N ALA A 40 -7.70 -19.91 22.75
CA ALA A 40 -6.71 -19.62 23.78
C ALA A 40 -6.36 -18.13 23.85
N CYS A 41 -6.20 -17.46 22.71
CA CYS A 41 -5.65 -16.11 22.65
C CYS A 41 -6.67 -15.01 22.33
N ASN A 42 -7.92 -15.37 21.98
CA ASN A 42 -8.88 -14.45 21.35
C ASN A 42 -8.25 -13.76 20.12
N LEU A 43 -7.64 -14.56 19.23
CA LEU A 43 -6.78 -14.08 18.16
C LEU A 43 -7.54 -13.19 17.17
N THR A 44 -6.95 -12.04 16.86
CA THR A 44 -7.40 -11.13 15.80
C THR A 44 -6.22 -10.71 14.93
N THR A 45 -6.50 -10.07 13.78
CA THR A 45 -5.47 -9.56 12.89
C THR A 45 -5.56 -8.05 12.75
N ALA A 46 -4.40 -7.39 12.72
CA ALA A 46 -4.27 -5.97 12.47
C ALA A 46 -3.83 -5.68 11.03
N ASN A 47 -3.92 -6.62 10.11
CA ASN A 47 -3.64 -6.38 8.68
C ASN A 47 -4.93 -6.01 7.92
N SER A 48 -4.80 -5.72 6.63
CA SER A 48 -5.94 -5.30 5.79
C SER A 48 -7.01 -6.37 5.59
N ILE A 49 -6.80 -7.63 6.01
CA ILE A 49 -7.86 -8.64 6.07
C ILE A 49 -8.93 -8.22 7.11
N ASN A 50 -8.56 -7.47 8.15
CA ASN A 50 -9.52 -6.96 9.13
C ASN A 50 -10.29 -5.74 8.61
N LEU A 51 -11.63 -5.74 8.75
CA LEU A 51 -12.48 -4.59 8.42
C LEU A 51 -12.12 -3.33 9.22
N GLY A 52 -11.65 -3.49 10.47
CA GLY A 52 -11.14 -2.40 11.31
C GLY A 52 -9.91 -1.71 10.75
N ARG A 53 -9.20 -2.30 9.78
CA ARG A 53 -8.16 -1.62 8.99
C ARG A 53 -8.70 -0.99 7.71
N LEU A 54 -9.69 -1.63 7.07
CA LEU A 54 -10.22 -1.17 5.79
C LEU A 54 -11.11 0.06 5.94
N ILE A 55 -12.04 0.04 6.90
CA ILE A 55 -13.05 1.09 7.08
C ILE A 55 -12.42 2.46 7.40
N PRO A 56 -11.46 2.58 8.35
CA PRO A 56 -10.86 3.88 8.64
C PRO A 56 -10.16 4.51 7.43
N GLN A 57 -9.65 3.69 6.49
CA GLN A 57 -8.99 4.21 5.29
C GLN A 57 -9.95 4.96 4.35
N ILE A 58 -11.25 4.68 4.40
CA ILE A 58 -12.27 5.37 3.60
C ILE A 58 -12.29 6.88 3.93
N THR A 59 -12.05 7.20 5.21
CA THR A 59 -12.24 8.56 5.74
C THR A 59 -11.32 9.60 5.09
N TYR A 60 -10.06 9.26 4.82
CA TYR A 60 -9.13 10.22 4.23
C TYR A 60 -9.40 10.50 2.74
N TYR A 61 -10.09 9.59 2.03
CA TYR A 61 -10.55 9.84 0.67
C TYR A 61 -11.68 10.85 0.65
N ILE A 62 -12.67 10.66 1.52
CA ILE A 62 -13.78 11.62 1.69
C ILE A 62 -13.22 12.98 2.12
N TRP A 63 -12.32 12.98 3.11
CA TRP A 63 -11.70 14.21 3.60
C TRP A 63 -10.88 14.93 2.53
N ALA A 64 -10.10 14.21 1.71
CA ALA A 64 -9.34 14.82 0.61
C ALA A 64 -10.26 15.47 -0.45
N VAL A 65 -11.42 14.87 -0.74
CA VAL A 65 -12.43 15.49 -1.61
C VAL A 65 -12.98 16.77 -0.98
N LEU A 66 -13.32 16.75 0.32
CA LEU A 66 -13.80 17.93 1.04
C LEU A 66 -12.78 19.08 1.03
N LEU A 67 -11.51 18.77 1.30
CA LEU A 67 -10.42 19.75 1.23
C LEU A 67 -10.25 20.34 -0.18
N LEU A 68 -10.41 19.54 -1.23
CA LEU A 68 -10.34 20.03 -2.60
C LEU A 68 -11.50 21.01 -2.89
N LEU A 69 -12.71 20.68 -2.45
CA LEU A 69 -13.92 21.50 -2.62
C LEU A 69 -13.89 22.79 -1.78
N GLU A 70 -13.10 22.85 -0.71
CA GLU A 70 -12.87 24.07 0.07
C GLU A 70 -11.86 25.02 -0.60
N ARG A 71 -10.90 24.47 -1.36
CA ARG A 71 -9.81 25.25 -1.97
C ARG A 71 -10.13 25.78 -3.36
N VAL A 72 -11.19 25.28 -4.00
CA VAL A 72 -11.58 25.66 -5.36
C VAL A 72 -13.07 25.95 -5.39
N GLU A 73 -13.50 27.00 -6.10
CA GLU A 73 -14.92 27.29 -6.25
C GLU A 73 -15.69 26.08 -6.79
N ARG A 74 -16.76 25.68 -6.09
CA ARG A 74 -17.54 24.46 -6.35
C ARG A 74 -18.06 24.34 -7.78
N SER A 75 -18.30 25.46 -8.46
CA SER A 75 -18.82 25.50 -9.84
C SER A 75 -17.77 25.17 -10.92
N SER A 76 -16.50 25.05 -10.55
CA SER A 76 -15.38 25.13 -11.50
C SER A 76 -14.48 23.88 -11.52
N ILE A 77 -14.68 22.94 -10.60
CA ILE A 77 -13.81 21.76 -10.47
C ILE A 77 -14.52 20.44 -10.79
N SER A 78 -13.94 19.68 -11.73
CA SER A 78 -14.35 18.30 -11.98
C SER A 78 -13.99 17.41 -10.78
N ALA A 79 -14.74 16.33 -10.57
CA ALA A 79 -14.42 15.35 -9.54
C ALA A 79 -12.98 14.82 -9.73
N PRO A 80 -12.19 14.65 -8.66
CA PRO A 80 -10.81 14.21 -8.76
C PRO A 80 -10.68 12.75 -9.17
N ILE A 81 -9.53 12.45 -9.76
CA ILE A 81 -9.03 11.10 -9.98
C ILE A 81 -8.07 10.77 -8.85
N PHE A 82 -8.30 9.67 -8.15
CA PHE A 82 -7.39 9.21 -7.10
C PHE A 82 -6.35 8.24 -7.67
N VAL A 83 -5.07 8.54 -7.45
CA VAL A 83 -3.96 7.68 -7.83
C VAL A 83 -3.40 7.02 -6.59
N VAL A 84 -3.46 5.69 -6.55
CA VAL A 84 -3.18 4.90 -5.34
C VAL A 84 -2.03 3.94 -5.61
N PRO A 85 -0.85 4.16 -5.02
CA PRO A 85 0.22 3.16 -4.97
C PRO A 85 -0.32 1.88 -4.31
N SER A 86 -0.36 0.79 -5.09
CA SER A 86 -1.12 -0.41 -4.77
C SER A 86 -0.24 -1.65 -4.74
N GLY A 87 -0.05 -2.19 -3.53
CA GLY A 87 0.49 -3.54 -3.27
C GLY A 87 -0.65 -4.52 -2.98
N ASN A 88 -1.04 -4.64 -1.70
CA ASN A 88 -2.08 -5.58 -1.26
C ASN A 88 -3.54 -5.08 -1.46
N PHE A 89 -3.77 -4.05 -2.29
CA PHE A 89 -5.08 -3.50 -2.70
C PHE A 89 -6.06 -2.98 -1.63
N GLY A 90 -5.74 -3.05 -0.33
CA GLY A 90 -6.64 -2.55 0.73
C GLY A 90 -6.93 -1.05 0.65
N ASN A 91 -5.90 -0.25 0.32
CA ASN A 91 -6.01 1.20 0.20
C ASN A 91 -6.92 1.62 -0.98
N LEU A 92 -6.67 1.06 -2.17
CA LEU A 92 -7.53 1.30 -3.34
C LEU A 92 -8.98 0.83 -3.09
N THR A 93 -9.16 -0.32 -2.44
CA THR A 93 -10.50 -0.81 -2.09
C THR A 93 -11.24 0.18 -1.20
N ALA A 94 -10.57 0.81 -0.22
CA ALA A 94 -11.17 1.86 0.60
C ALA A 94 -11.54 3.12 -0.21
N ALA A 95 -10.74 3.48 -1.21
CA ALA A 95 -11.03 4.57 -2.14
C ALA A 95 -12.33 4.31 -2.93
N VAL A 96 -12.47 3.09 -3.45
CA VAL A 96 -13.67 2.66 -4.18
C VAL A 96 -14.89 2.65 -3.27
N TYR A 97 -14.76 2.18 -2.02
CA TYR A 97 -15.82 2.31 -1.03
C TYR A 97 -16.24 3.77 -0.82
N ALA A 98 -15.30 4.72 -0.71
CA ALA A 98 -15.63 6.14 -0.56
C ALA A 98 -16.50 6.66 -1.72
N LYS A 99 -16.16 6.31 -2.97
CA LYS A 99 -16.97 6.66 -4.15
C LYS A 99 -18.35 6.02 -4.10
N HIS A 100 -18.44 4.73 -3.78
CA HIS A 100 -19.71 4.02 -3.64
C HIS A 100 -20.59 4.55 -2.49
N MET A 101 -19.98 5.19 -1.48
CA MET A 101 -20.68 5.89 -0.41
C MET A 101 -21.15 7.30 -0.81
N GLY A 102 -20.84 7.76 -2.03
CA GLY A 102 -21.30 9.03 -2.58
C GLY A 102 -20.24 10.14 -2.60
N ALA A 103 -18.97 9.86 -2.28
CA ALA A 103 -17.91 10.85 -2.45
C ALA A 103 -17.76 11.22 -3.94
N ALA A 104 -17.63 12.52 -4.24
CA ALA A 104 -17.45 13.02 -5.59
C ALA A 104 -16.06 12.65 -6.11
N ILE A 105 -15.94 11.47 -6.72
CA ILE A 105 -14.70 10.91 -7.27
C ILE A 105 -14.96 10.48 -8.71
N ALA A 106 -14.13 10.93 -9.65
CA ALA A 106 -14.30 10.63 -11.06
C ALA A 106 -13.93 9.18 -11.39
N SER A 107 -12.71 8.77 -11.05
CA SER A 107 -12.17 7.43 -11.33
C SER A 107 -10.91 7.21 -10.49
N PHE A 108 -10.27 6.05 -10.69
CA PHE A 108 -9.05 5.67 -9.98
C PHE A 108 -7.93 5.26 -10.93
N ILE A 109 -6.70 5.44 -10.46
CA ILE A 109 -5.50 4.84 -11.05
C ILE A 109 -4.83 3.99 -9.98
N SER A 110 -4.78 2.68 -10.19
CA SER A 110 -3.97 1.76 -9.41
C SER A 110 -2.55 1.74 -9.97
N ALA A 111 -1.58 2.19 -9.17
CA ALA A 111 -0.18 2.22 -9.56
C ALA A 111 0.59 1.11 -8.82
N SER A 112 1.02 0.08 -9.54
CA SER A 112 1.88 -0.98 -9.03
C SER A 112 3.33 -0.73 -9.44
N ASN A 113 4.27 -1.38 -8.76
CA ASN A 113 5.66 -1.43 -9.20
C ASN A 113 5.84 -2.55 -10.25
N ALA A 114 7.02 -3.19 -10.32
CA ALA A 114 7.27 -4.35 -11.18
C ALA A 114 6.37 -5.57 -10.86
N ASN A 115 5.72 -5.59 -9.69
CA ASN A 115 4.74 -6.62 -9.30
C ASN A 115 3.38 -6.31 -9.95
N ASP A 116 3.26 -6.62 -11.24
CA ASP A 116 2.20 -6.14 -12.12
C ASP A 116 1.02 -7.12 -12.26
N VAL A 117 0.75 -7.99 -11.27
CA VAL A 117 -0.31 -9.01 -11.35
C VAL A 117 -1.69 -8.41 -11.66
N VAL A 118 -2.03 -7.28 -11.03
CA VAL A 118 -3.30 -6.59 -11.31
C VAL A 118 -3.25 -5.80 -12.62
N PRO A 119 -2.20 -5.01 -12.94
CA PRO A 119 -2.05 -4.47 -14.30
C PRO A 119 -2.16 -5.51 -15.43
N GLU A 120 -1.60 -6.72 -15.27
CA GLU A 120 -1.77 -7.83 -16.22
C GLU A 120 -3.22 -8.30 -16.28
N TYR A 121 -3.90 -8.46 -15.13
CA TYR A 121 -5.33 -8.79 -15.10
C TYR A 121 -6.17 -7.74 -15.85
N PHE A 122 -5.87 -6.45 -15.70
CA PHE A 122 -6.55 -5.38 -16.44
C PHE A 122 -6.29 -5.44 -17.95
N ARG A 123 -5.15 -5.97 -18.40
CA ARG A 123 -4.87 -6.19 -19.83
C ARG A 123 -5.52 -7.46 -20.37
N THR A 124 -5.44 -8.57 -19.62
CA THR A 124 -5.72 -9.92 -20.13
C THR A 124 -7.07 -10.49 -19.66
N GLY A 125 -7.62 -9.98 -18.56
CA GLY A 125 -8.77 -10.56 -17.86
C GLY A 125 -8.42 -11.81 -17.03
N VAL A 126 -7.15 -12.21 -16.94
CA VAL A 126 -6.72 -13.43 -16.24
C VAL A 126 -5.92 -13.05 -15.01
N PHE A 127 -6.40 -13.45 -13.83
CA PHE A 127 -5.70 -13.22 -12.57
C PHE A 127 -4.69 -14.34 -12.33
N ARG A 128 -3.39 -13.99 -12.29
CA ARG A 128 -2.28 -14.94 -12.14
C ARG A 128 -1.33 -14.53 -11.01
N PRO A 129 -1.60 -14.95 -9.77
CA PRO A 129 -0.66 -14.79 -8.67
C PRO A 129 0.70 -15.40 -9.01
N ARG A 130 1.78 -14.77 -8.52
CA ARG A 130 3.16 -15.21 -8.74
C ARG A 130 4.05 -14.74 -7.58
N PRO A 131 5.25 -15.30 -7.39
CA PRO A 131 6.19 -14.78 -6.39
C PRO A 131 6.49 -13.29 -6.63
N SER A 132 6.63 -12.52 -5.56
CA SER A 132 6.95 -11.11 -5.67
C SER A 132 8.40 -10.86 -6.11
N LEU A 133 8.58 -9.79 -6.88
CA LEU A 133 9.86 -9.22 -7.26
C LEU A 133 10.24 -8.12 -6.27
N GLN A 134 11.49 -8.08 -5.85
CA GLN A 134 12.01 -7.01 -4.99
C GLN A 134 12.18 -5.71 -5.79
N THR A 135 11.69 -4.61 -5.22
CA THR A 135 11.80 -3.27 -5.83
C THR A 135 12.16 -2.21 -4.79
N TYR A 136 12.33 -0.96 -5.22
CA TYR A 136 12.54 0.16 -4.29
C TYR A 136 11.29 0.52 -3.47
N SER A 137 10.10 0.20 -3.96
CA SER A 137 8.83 0.41 -3.26
C SER A 137 8.39 -0.88 -2.57
N ASN A 138 9.22 -1.38 -1.66
CA ASN A 138 9.13 -2.72 -1.08
C ASN A 138 7.79 -3.08 -0.41
N ALA A 139 7.03 -2.10 0.10
CA ALA A 139 5.71 -2.37 0.68
C ALA A 139 4.63 -2.70 -0.39
N MET A 140 4.98 -2.53 -1.67
CA MET A 140 4.17 -2.90 -2.82
C MET A 140 4.64 -4.18 -3.51
N ASP A 141 5.68 -4.85 -2.99
CA ASP A 141 6.19 -6.12 -3.51
C ASP A 141 5.25 -7.28 -3.16
N VAL A 142 4.09 -7.30 -3.83
CA VAL A 142 2.99 -8.23 -3.56
C VAL A 142 2.60 -8.90 -4.87
N GLY A 143 2.79 -10.22 -4.92
CA GLY A 143 2.42 -11.04 -6.07
C GLY A 143 1.07 -11.78 -5.91
N ASP A 144 0.48 -11.78 -4.71
CA ASP A 144 -0.87 -12.28 -4.44
C ASP A 144 -1.67 -11.29 -3.57
N PRO A 145 -2.30 -10.26 -4.17
CA PRO A 145 -2.97 -9.21 -3.43
C PRO A 145 -4.29 -9.68 -2.79
N SER A 146 -4.24 -10.02 -1.50
CA SER A 146 -5.36 -10.53 -0.71
C SER A 146 -6.64 -9.67 -0.68
N ASN A 147 -6.57 -8.35 -0.90
CA ASN A 147 -7.79 -7.52 -0.96
C ASN A 147 -8.36 -7.39 -2.37
N PHE A 148 -7.70 -7.92 -3.40
CA PHE A 148 -8.20 -7.84 -4.77
C PHE A 148 -9.55 -8.54 -4.91
N ALA A 149 -9.76 -9.67 -4.22
CA ALA A 149 -11.06 -10.36 -4.17
C ALA A 149 -12.21 -9.47 -3.66
N ARG A 150 -11.96 -8.51 -2.76
CA ARG A 150 -12.98 -7.55 -2.31
C ARG A 150 -13.33 -6.56 -3.41
N LEU A 151 -12.32 -6.09 -4.12
CA LEU A 151 -12.49 -5.20 -5.26
C LEU A 151 -13.26 -5.91 -6.37
N GLU A 152 -12.91 -7.15 -6.73
CA GLU A 152 -13.67 -7.97 -7.68
C GLU A 152 -15.14 -8.13 -7.26
N SER A 153 -15.39 -8.43 -5.98
CA SER A 153 -16.74 -8.53 -5.44
C SER A 153 -17.54 -7.22 -5.56
N LEU A 154 -16.91 -6.06 -5.31
CA LEU A 154 -17.54 -4.74 -5.48
C LEU A 154 -18.00 -4.49 -6.93
N TYR A 155 -17.23 -4.95 -7.91
CA TYR A 155 -17.61 -4.89 -9.32
C TYR A 155 -18.37 -6.13 -9.81
N ARG A 156 -18.87 -6.98 -8.89
CA ARG A 156 -19.65 -8.20 -9.17
C ARG A 156 -18.93 -9.20 -10.09
N GLY A 157 -17.60 -9.24 -10.03
CA GLY A 157 -16.78 -10.07 -10.90
C GLY A 157 -16.78 -9.66 -12.37
N ASP A 158 -17.24 -8.45 -12.71
CA ASP A 158 -17.24 -7.92 -14.07
C ASP A 158 -15.98 -7.08 -14.34
N PRO A 159 -15.01 -7.60 -15.12
CA PRO A 159 -13.76 -6.88 -15.38
C PRO A 159 -13.97 -5.63 -16.24
N LEU A 160 -15.01 -5.56 -17.06
CA LEU A 160 -15.29 -4.39 -17.90
C LEU A 160 -15.81 -3.23 -17.05
N ARG A 161 -16.68 -3.51 -16.08
CA ARG A 161 -17.13 -2.50 -15.10
C ARG A 161 -15.95 -1.95 -14.29
N MET A 162 -15.08 -2.85 -13.82
CA MET A 162 -13.90 -2.45 -13.06
C MET A 162 -12.96 -1.58 -13.91
N LYS A 163 -12.71 -1.95 -15.18
CA LYS A 163 -11.89 -1.16 -16.13
C LYS A 163 -12.52 0.20 -16.48
N GLY A 164 -13.84 0.30 -16.44
CA GLY A 164 -14.55 1.56 -16.66
C GLY A 164 -14.34 2.59 -15.53
N ASP A 165 -13.90 2.13 -14.35
CA ASP A 165 -13.72 2.98 -13.16
C ASP A 165 -12.25 3.07 -12.71
N ILE A 166 -11.45 2.07 -13.03
CA ILE A 166 -10.05 1.94 -12.58
C ILE A 166 -9.15 1.74 -13.80
N ALA A 167 -8.10 2.56 -13.91
CA ALA A 167 -6.94 2.25 -14.73
C ALA A 167 -5.87 1.57 -13.88
N ALA A 168 -5.25 0.50 -14.36
CA ALA A 168 -4.15 -0.16 -13.66
C ALA A 168 -2.85 -0.01 -14.47
N VAL A 169 -1.80 0.48 -13.83
CA VAL A 169 -0.50 0.74 -14.45
C VAL A 169 0.63 0.22 -13.57
N SER A 170 1.73 -0.15 -14.21
CA SER A 170 2.99 -0.53 -13.55
C SER A 170 4.05 0.54 -13.79
N VAL A 171 4.85 0.84 -12.77
CA VAL A 171 5.98 1.77 -12.83
C VAL A 171 7.25 1.02 -12.41
N SER A 172 8.29 1.12 -13.22
CA SER A 172 9.57 0.47 -12.94
C SER A 172 10.43 1.25 -11.93
N ASP A 173 11.44 0.61 -11.36
CA ASP A 173 12.41 1.26 -10.46
C ASP A 173 13.15 2.43 -11.12
N PRO A 174 13.63 2.34 -12.38
CA PRO A 174 14.19 3.50 -13.09
C PRO A 174 13.19 4.66 -13.21
N GLU A 175 11.95 4.40 -13.60
CA GLU A 175 10.91 5.44 -13.68
C GLU A 175 10.61 6.06 -12.31
N THR A 176 10.65 5.25 -11.24
CA THR A 176 10.46 5.69 -9.86
C THR A 176 11.56 6.67 -9.45
N ILE A 177 12.83 6.34 -9.72
CA ILE A 177 13.98 7.21 -9.43
C ILE A 177 13.89 8.51 -10.23
N ASP A 178 13.55 8.42 -11.52
CA ASP A 178 13.42 9.59 -12.38
C ASP A 178 12.28 10.51 -11.94
N GLU A 179 11.17 9.96 -11.44
CA GLU A 179 10.06 10.76 -10.92
C GLU A 179 10.40 11.42 -9.57
N MET A 180 11.12 10.72 -8.69
CA MET A 180 11.64 11.31 -7.45
C MET A 180 12.51 12.53 -7.77
N ARG A 181 13.47 12.37 -8.70
CA ARG A 181 14.38 13.45 -9.11
C ARG A 181 13.62 14.60 -9.76
N ARG A 182 12.74 14.30 -10.71
CA ARG A 182 11.89 15.30 -11.39
C ARG A 182 11.03 16.10 -10.42
N THR A 183 10.42 15.46 -9.42
CA THR A 183 9.56 16.15 -8.45
C THR A 183 10.38 17.05 -7.54
N PHE A 184 11.52 16.57 -7.06
CA PHE A 184 12.43 17.35 -6.25
C PHE A 184 12.95 18.58 -7.00
N ASP A 185 13.47 18.41 -8.22
CA ASP A 185 14.01 19.51 -9.03
C ASP A 185 12.97 20.61 -9.31
N ARG A 186 11.69 20.22 -9.46
CA ARG A 186 10.61 21.16 -9.80
C ARG A 186 9.98 21.85 -8.59
N THR A 187 9.97 21.21 -7.43
CA THR A 187 9.13 21.64 -6.30
C THR A 187 9.85 21.69 -4.96
N GLY A 188 11.05 21.12 -4.88
CA GLY A 188 11.75 20.86 -3.61
C GLY A 188 11.12 19.74 -2.77
N TYR A 189 10.02 19.12 -3.19
CA TYR A 189 9.35 18.07 -2.45
C TYR A 189 10.08 16.73 -2.62
N VAL A 190 10.44 16.09 -1.51
CA VAL A 190 11.10 14.78 -1.49
C VAL A 190 10.05 13.68 -1.41
N LEU A 191 9.90 12.93 -2.49
CA LEU A 191 9.04 11.74 -2.52
C LEU A 191 9.72 10.55 -1.86
N ASP A 192 8.94 9.70 -1.20
CA ASP A 192 9.33 8.31 -0.96
C ASP A 192 9.07 7.47 -2.24
N PRO A 193 9.72 6.30 -2.42
CA PRO A 193 9.57 5.50 -3.63
C PRO A 193 8.12 5.06 -3.92
N HIS A 194 7.29 4.81 -2.91
CA HIS A 194 5.91 4.39 -3.10
C HIS A 194 5.06 5.55 -3.64
N THR A 195 5.21 6.73 -3.06
CA THR A 195 4.53 7.93 -3.57
C THR A 195 5.04 8.27 -4.97
N ALA A 196 6.32 8.09 -5.26
CA ALA A 196 6.88 8.31 -6.60
C ALA A 196 6.27 7.41 -7.67
N VAL A 197 5.99 6.14 -7.37
CA VAL A 197 5.20 5.26 -8.27
C VAL A 197 3.83 5.88 -8.58
N GLY A 198 3.13 6.39 -7.57
CA GLY A 198 1.84 7.08 -7.75
C GLY A 198 1.95 8.36 -8.59
N VAL A 199 2.95 9.20 -8.32
CA VAL A 199 3.14 10.46 -9.06
C VAL A 199 3.55 10.18 -10.52
N ALA A 200 4.38 9.17 -10.77
CA ALA A 200 4.77 8.77 -12.13
C ALA A 200 3.55 8.30 -12.92
N ALA A 201 2.72 7.44 -12.31
CA ALA A 201 1.45 7.01 -12.89
C ALA A 201 0.51 8.18 -13.21
N ALA A 202 0.34 9.11 -12.26
CA ALA A 202 -0.47 10.32 -12.46
C ALA A 202 0.06 11.17 -13.63
N ARG A 203 1.37 11.37 -13.70
CA ARG A 203 2.02 12.17 -14.75
C ARG A 203 1.86 11.52 -16.12
N ASN A 204 1.97 10.20 -16.21
CA ASN A 204 1.74 9.45 -17.45
C ASN A 204 0.27 9.56 -17.90
N ALA A 205 -0.68 9.45 -16.97
CA ALA A 205 -2.11 9.63 -17.28
C ALA A 205 -2.47 11.06 -17.70
N ALA A 206 -1.86 12.08 -17.09
CA ALA A 206 -2.06 13.47 -17.47
C ALA A 206 -1.54 13.77 -18.89
N ARG A 207 -0.42 13.14 -19.29
CA ARG A 207 0.09 13.22 -20.68
C ARG A 207 -0.87 12.59 -21.70
N ALA A 208 -1.65 11.60 -21.28
CA ALA A 208 -2.71 11.00 -22.09
C ALA A 208 -4.02 11.82 -22.10
N SER A 209 -3.96 13.10 -21.71
CA SER A 209 -5.08 14.05 -21.70
C SER A 209 -6.26 13.64 -20.81
N THR A 210 -5.99 12.94 -19.71
CA THR A 210 -7.02 12.61 -18.72
C THR A 210 -7.49 13.91 -18.01
N PRO A 211 -8.77 14.31 -18.12
CA PRO A 211 -9.25 15.57 -17.56
C PRO A 211 -9.48 15.48 -16.04
N GLY A 212 -9.29 16.60 -15.35
CA GLY A 212 -9.61 16.75 -13.92
C GLY A 212 -8.38 16.76 -12.99
N PRO A 213 -8.57 17.19 -11.73
CA PRO A 213 -7.51 17.19 -10.73
C PRO A 213 -7.14 15.75 -10.33
N MET A 214 -5.85 15.48 -10.14
CA MET A 214 -5.38 14.19 -9.64
C MET A 214 -4.87 14.31 -8.21
N ILE A 215 -5.32 13.41 -7.35
CA ILE A 215 -4.86 13.32 -5.95
C ILE A 215 -4.08 12.01 -5.82
N VAL A 216 -2.79 12.12 -5.50
CA VAL A 216 -1.92 10.96 -5.27
C VAL A 216 -1.89 10.65 -3.78
N ALA A 217 -2.17 9.41 -3.40
CA ALA A 217 -2.01 8.97 -2.01
C ALA A 217 -0.50 8.86 -1.68
N ALA A 218 -0.01 9.78 -0.85
CA ALA A 218 1.35 9.71 -0.33
C ALA A 218 1.43 8.72 0.85
N THR A 219 1.99 7.53 0.62
CA THR A 219 1.82 6.39 1.52
C THR A 219 2.90 6.25 2.59
N ALA A 220 4.02 6.95 2.46
CA ALA A 220 5.09 6.88 3.45
C ALA A 220 5.92 8.17 3.51
N HIS A 221 6.65 8.32 4.62
CA HIS A 221 7.62 9.39 4.78
C HIS A 221 8.96 9.00 4.11
N PRO A 222 9.61 9.88 3.32
CA PRO A 222 10.84 9.57 2.57
C PRO A 222 12.01 9.12 3.46
N GLY A 223 12.11 9.66 4.68
CA GLY A 223 13.13 9.24 5.65
C GLY A 223 13.13 7.74 5.96
N LYS A 224 12.02 7.02 5.72
CA LYS A 224 11.96 5.56 5.89
C LYS A 224 12.75 4.79 4.81
N PHE A 225 13.21 5.45 3.76
CA PHE A 225 13.90 4.86 2.60
C PHE A 225 15.18 5.64 2.25
N PRO A 226 16.11 5.80 3.19
CA PRO A 226 17.28 6.67 3.01
C PRO A 226 18.14 6.25 1.82
N ASP A 227 18.29 4.95 1.55
CA ASP A 227 19.12 4.44 0.45
C ASP A 227 18.53 4.82 -0.92
N VAL A 228 17.21 4.73 -1.07
CA VAL A 228 16.53 5.07 -2.32
C VAL A 228 16.52 6.58 -2.54
N VAL A 229 16.27 7.35 -1.48
CA VAL A 229 16.35 8.82 -1.51
C VAL A 229 17.78 9.28 -1.88
N GLY A 230 18.80 8.68 -1.26
CA GLY A 230 20.21 8.92 -1.58
C GLY A 230 20.54 8.60 -3.03
N ARG A 231 20.06 7.45 -3.55
CA ARG A 231 20.23 7.07 -4.95
C ARG A 231 19.55 8.04 -5.92
N ALA A 232 18.36 8.53 -5.60
CA ALA A 232 17.60 9.40 -6.49
C ALA A 232 18.15 10.83 -6.51
N LEU A 233 18.44 11.38 -5.32
CA LEU A 233 18.63 12.82 -5.11
C LEU A 233 20.04 13.20 -4.64
N GLY A 234 20.90 12.24 -4.27
CA GLY A 234 22.22 12.52 -3.70
C GLY A 234 22.16 13.17 -2.31
N THR A 235 21.00 13.13 -1.64
CA THR A 235 20.77 13.70 -0.30
C THR A 235 19.97 12.72 0.56
N THR A 236 19.77 13.06 1.84
CA THR A 236 18.91 12.30 2.75
C THR A 236 17.68 13.13 3.14
N ALA A 237 16.58 12.44 3.45
CA ALA A 237 15.42 13.06 4.07
C ALA A 237 15.54 12.97 5.59
N PRO A 238 15.30 14.06 6.34
CA PRO A 238 15.36 14.01 7.80
C PRO A 238 14.36 12.97 8.32
N LEU A 239 14.83 12.13 9.24
CA LEU A 239 13.95 11.18 9.92
C LEU A 239 13.12 11.95 10.97
N PRO A 240 11.80 11.75 11.04
CA PRO A 240 11.00 12.27 12.16
C PRO A 240 11.59 11.82 13.52
N GLU A 241 11.55 12.69 14.53
CA GLU A 241 12.20 12.49 15.84
C GLU A 241 11.83 11.14 16.48
N GLN A 242 10.55 10.79 16.45
CA GLN A 242 10.01 9.52 16.96
C GLN A 242 10.69 8.30 16.32
N LEU A 243 11.08 8.40 15.05
CA LEU A 243 11.77 7.33 14.35
C LEU A 243 13.26 7.30 14.69
N GLN A 244 13.87 8.44 15.00
CA GLN A 244 15.25 8.51 15.45
C GLN A 244 15.42 7.82 16.81
N GLU A 245 14.43 7.97 17.69
CA GLU A 245 14.42 7.32 19.00
C GLU A 245 14.37 5.79 18.88
N ALA A 246 13.49 5.27 18.03
CA ALA A 246 13.42 3.83 17.76
C ALA A 246 14.75 3.26 17.25
N MET A 247 15.52 4.05 16.50
CA MET A 247 16.82 3.62 15.96
C MET A 247 17.92 3.46 17.01
N ARG A 248 17.74 4.03 18.20
CA ARG A 248 18.71 3.94 19.31
C ARG A 248 18.43 2.76 20.25
N ARG A 249 17.28 2.11 20.12
CA ARG A 249 16.86 1.02 21.00
C ARG A 249 17.37 -0.32 20.48
N SER A 250 17.59 -1.26 21.38
CA SER A 250 18.01 -2.62 21.02
C SER A 250 16.86 -3.42 20.44
N LYS A 251 17.13 -4.11 19.32
CA LYS A 251 16.20 -5.03 18.68
C LYS A 251 15.84 -6.20 19.60
N GLN A 252 14.54 -6.50 19.68
CA GLN A 252 13.94 -7.61 20.40
C GLN A 252 13.03 -8.38 19.44
N SER A 253 13.44 -9.58 19.05
CA SER A 253 12.67 -10.42 18.13
C SER A 253 13.03 -11.89 18.28
N THR A 254 12.07 -12.77 18.04
CA THR A 254 12.25 -14.23 18.04
C THR A 254 12.33 -14.75 16.61
N ARG A 255 13.39 -15.46 16.26
CA ARG A 255 13.50 -16.12 14.95
C ARG A 255 12.75 -17.44 14.93
N LEU A 256 11.94 -17.66 13.89
CA LEU A 256 11.21 -18.91 13.67
C LEU A 256 11.32 -19.34 12.20
N PRO A 257 11.35 -20.65 11.91
CA PRO A 257 11.21 -21.13 10.53
C PRO A 257 9.79 -20.84 10.01
N ALA A 258 9.61 -20.84 8.68
CA ALA A 258 8.31 -20.67 8.03
C ALA A 258 7.34 -21.89 8.18
N VAL A 259 7.30 -22.48 9.37
CA VAL A 259 6.56 -23.70 9.73
C VAL A 259 5.48 -23.34 10.75
N TYR A 260 4.22 -23.68 10.44
CA TYR A 260 3.07 -23.30 11.25
C TYR A 260 3.12 -23.82 12.68
N GLU A 261 3.63 -25.03 12.89
CA GLU A 261 3.68 -25.62 14.23
C GLU A 261 4.58 -24.84 15.20
N GLU A 262 5.65 -24.20 14.71
CA GLU A 262 6.50 -23.34 15.54
C GLU A 262 5.79 -22.04 15.91
N VAL A 263 5.04 -21.45 14.97
CA VAL A 263 4.20 -20.27 15.24
C VAL A 263 3.05 -20.61 16.19
N ARG A 264 2.47 -21.81 16.07
CA ARG A 264 1.38 -22.29 16.93
C ARG A 264 1.82 -22.41 18.39
N LYS A 265 3.04 -22.91 18.64
CA LYS A 265 3.61 -22.98 20.00
C LYS A 265 3.68 -21.60 20.66
N LEU A 266 4.04 -20.57 19.91
CA LEU A 266 4.12 -19.19 20.42
C LEU A 266 2.76 -18.62 20.82
N PHE A 267 1.68 -18.98 20.11
CA PHE A 267 0.34 -18.55 20.50
C PHE A 267 -0.15 -19.26 21.76
N LEU A 268 0.27 -20.50 21.99
CA LEU A 268 -0.21 -21.34 23.09
C LEU A 268 0.69 -21.33 24.33
N SER A 269 1.81 -20.61 24.30
CA SER A 269 2.70 -20.38 25.45
C SER A 269 2.20 -19.22 26.31
#